data_AF-A0A661E1Q1-F1
#
_entry.id   AF-A0A661E1Q1-F1
#
_cell.length_a   1.000
_cell.length_b   1.000
_cell.length_c   1.000
_cell.angle_alpha   90.00
_cell.angle_beta   90.00
_cell.angle_gamma   90.00
#
_symmetry.space_group_name_H-M   'P 1'
#
loop_
_entity.id
_entity.type
_entity.pdbx_description
1 polymer ?
#
loop_
_entity_poly.entity_id
_entity_poly.type
_entity_poly.pdbx_seq_one_letter_code
_entity_poly.pdbx_strand_id
1 'polypeptide(L)'
;AGGVRNGNKLKAVIPGGSSTPILPGDAMMDVAMSYDGISRAGSMLGAGSVIVMDETTCMVKALERISEFYYEESCGQCTPCREGTGWLYRVIKRIEHGEGKQEDLDRLVDVAKNINGNTICALGDAAAAPVISFIKHFHDEFQYHIDHGRCQV
;
A
#
# COMPACT_ATOMS: atom_id res chain seq x y z
N ALA A 1 17.74 5.30 13.88
CA ALA A 1 16.78 4.43 14.58
C ALA A 1 17.51 3.17 15.04
N GLY A 2 17.25 2.67 16.27
CA GLY A 2 18.03 1.61 16.93
C GLY A 2 17.68 0.16 16.53
N GLY A 3 17.29 -0.08 15.26
CA GLY A 3 16.85 -1.38 14.76
C GLY A 3 15.32 -1.55 14.69
N VAL A 4 14.88 -2.70 14.16
CA VAL A 4 13.46 -3.07 14.11
C VAL A 4 12.95 -3.29 15.54
N ARG A 5 11.69 -2.90 15.79
CA ARG A 5 11.05 -2.97 17.11
C ARG A 5 11.21 -4.38 17.71
N ASN A 6 11.59 -4.45 18.99
CA ASN A 6 11.76 -5.70 19.75
C ASN A 6 12.71 -6.74 19.12
N GLY A 7 13.55 -6.37 18.14
CA GLY A 7 14.36 -7.34 17.40
C GLY A 7 13.55 -8.25 16.46
N ASN A 8 12.31 -7.86 16.16
CA ASN A 8 11.41 -8.54 15.24
C ASN A 8 12.01 -8.59 13.82
N LYS A 9 11.57 -9.56 13.03
CA LYS A 9 11.92 -9.70 11.62
C LYS A 9 11.34 -8.55 10.78
N LEU A 10 12.19 -7.95 9.94
CA LEU A 10 11.72 -6.97 8.98
C LEU A 10 10.76 -7.61 7.97
N LYS A 11 9.52 -7.13 7.89
CA LYS A 11 8.51 -7.63 6.95
C LYS A 11 8.44 -6.77 5.70
N ALA A 12 8.34 -5.45 5.88
CA ALA A 12 8.14 -4.53 4.78
C ALA A 12 8.59 -3.11 5.11
N VAL A 13 8.95 -2.34 4.08
CA VAL A 13 9.35 -0.94 4.21
C VAL A 13 8.72 -0.10 3.12
N ILE A 14 8.18 1.05 3.51
CA ILE A 14 7.82 2.13 2.59
C ILE A 14 8.96 3.15 2.66
N PRO A 15 9.83 3.24 1.63
CA PRO A 15 11.11 3.95 1.77
C PRO A 15 10.98 5.48 1.74
N GLY A 16 9.98 6.04 1.05
CA GLY A 16 9.89 7.50 0.90
C GLY A 16 8.79 8.20 1.69
N GLY A 17 7.73 7.48 2.00
CA GLY A 17 6.49 7.99 2.58
C GLY A 17 5.30 7.26 1.99
N SER A 18 4.11 7.45 2.56
CA SER A 18 2.90 6.69 2.19
C SER A 18 2.54 6.75 0.69
N SER A 19 3.06 7.73 -0.06
CA SER A 19 2.85 7.87 -1.51
C SER A 19 3.72 6.94 -2.36
N THR A 20 4.63 6.19 -1.75
CA THR A 20 5.66 5.42 -2.46
C THR A 20 5.35 3.92 -2.39
N PRO A 21 5.70 3.14 -3.43
CA PRO A 21 5.50 1.69 -3.41
C PRO A 21 6.19 1.02 -2.22
N ILE A 22 5.52 0.04 -1.61
CA ILE A 22 6.14 -0.77 -0.55
C ILE A 22 7.15 -1.75 -1.13
N LEU A 23 8.20 -2.04 -0.38
CA LEU A 23 9.17 -3.10 -0.67
C LEU A 23 9.14 -4.19 0.40
N PRO A 24 9.26 -5.48 0.03
CA PRO A 24 9.54 -6.56 0.97
C PRO A 24 10.81 -6.30 1.79
N GLY A 25 10.80 -6.75 3.04
CA GLY A 25 11.89 -6.48 3.99
C GLY A 25 13.24 -7.01 3.52
N ASP A 26 13.28 -8.22 2.98
CA ASP A 26 14.49 -8.83 2.39
C ASP A 26 15.03 -7.99 1.23
N ALA A 27 14.18 -7.59 0.28
CA ALA A 27 14.57 -6.74 -0.83
C ALA A 27 15.11 -5.39 -0.35
N MET A 28 14.51 -4.81 0.69
CA MET A 28 14.93 -3.52 1.24
C MET A 28 16.32 -3.60 1.91
N MET A 29 16.69 -4.73 2.50
CA MET A 29 18.00 -4.89 3.15
C MET A 29 19.17 -4.84 2.16
N ASP A 30 18.93 -5.20 0.90
CA ASP A 30 19.94 -5.20 -0.17
C ASP A 30 19.99 -3.87 -0.95
N VAL A 31 19.12 -2.90 -0.64
CA VAL A 31 18.95 -1.68 -1.42
C VAL A 31 19.53 -0.47 -0.70
N ALA A 32 20.36 0.28 -1.41
CA ALA A 32 20.84 1.57 -0.94
C ALA A 32 19.71 2.61 -0.92
N MET A 33 19.61 3.37 0.18
CA MET A 33 18.70 4.51 0.35
C MET A 33 19.13 5.72 -0.50
N SER A 34 19.14 5.55 -1.82
CA SER A 34 19.39 6.59 -2.82
C SER A 34 18.26 6.59 -3.85
N TYR A 35 18.10 7.68 -4.59
CA TYR A 35 17.09 7.78 -5.65
C TYR A 35 17.20 6.62 -6.65
N ASP A 36 18.42 6.33 -7.13
CA ASP A 36 18.66 5.24 -8.08
C ASP A 36 18.47 3.85 -7.46
N GLY A 37 18.93 3.65 -6.22
CA GLY A 37 18.83 2.36 -5.53
C GLY A 37 17.37 1.95 -5.35
N ILE A 38 16.56 2.85 -4.79
CA ILE A 38 15.14 2.61 -4.52
C ILE A 38 14.34 2.52 -5.83
N SER A 39 14.67 3.33 -6.83
CA SER A 39 14.03 3.25 -8.15
C SER A 39 14.26 1.90 -8.82
N ARG A 40 15.48 1.36 -8.77
CA ARG A 40 15.79 0.01 -9.30
C ARG A 40 15.06 -1.10 -8.56
N ALA A 41 14.76 -0.91 -7.28
CA ALA A 41 13.95 -1.84 -6.49
C ALA A 41 12.44 -1.77 -6.81
N GLY A 42 12.01 -0.83 -7.67
CA GLY A 42 10.60 -0.66 -8.05
C GLY A 42 9.78 0.21 -7.10
N SER A 43 10.45 1.04 -6.29
CA SER A 43 9.82 2.06 -5.44
C SER A 43 10.38 3.45 -5.74
N MET A 44 10.15 4.43 -4.88
CA MET A 44 10.72 5.78 -4.98
C MET A 44 11.06 6.34 -3.60
N LEU A 45 12.11 7.14 -3.51
CA LEU A 45 12.63 7.66 -2.23
C LEU A 45 11.77 8.79 -1.65
N GLY A 46 10.91 9.44 -2.44
CA GLY A 46 9.97 10.44 -1.95
C GLY A 46 10.62 11.50 -1.04
N ALA A 47 10.03 11.70 0.15
CA ALA A 47 10.53 12.62 1.17
C ALA A 47 11.61 12.01 2.10
N GLY A 48 11.96 10.73 1.91
CA GLY A 48 12.80 9.98 2.85
C GLY A 48 12.11 9.64 4.17
N SER A 49 10.77 9.72 4.22
CA SER A 49 9.96 9.41 5.39
C SER A 49 9.73 7.90 5.49
N VAL A 50 10.78 7.17 5.89
CA VAL A 50 10.78 5.71 5.96
C VAL A 50 9.75 5.19 6.97
N ILE A 51 8.86 4.31 6.54
CA ILE A 51 7.93 3.57 7.40
C ILE A 51 8.36 2.11 7.41
N VAL A 52 8.65 1.58 8.61
CA VAL A 52 9.14 0.22 8.83
C VAL A 52 8.03 -0.62 9.46
N MET A 53 7.78 -1.80 8.90
CA MET A 53 6.80 -2.77 9.39
C MET A 53 7.47 -4.13 9.66
N ASP A 54 7.18 -4.70 10.82
CA ASP A 54 7.69 -6.02 11.24
C ASP A 54 6.66 -7.14 10.97
N GLU A 55 7.01 -8.38 11.28
CA GLU A 55 6.18 -9.58 11.07
C GLU A 55 4.85 -9.54 11.81
N THR A 56 4.70 -8.71 12.84
CA THR A 56 3.45 -8.57 13.61
C THR A 56 2.45 -7.63 12.94
N THR A 57 2.82 -6.99 11.83
CA THR A 57 1.97 -6.01 11.14
C THR A 57 1.05 -6.69 10.12
N CYS A 58 -0.26 -6.46 10.22
CA CYS A 58 -1.23 -6.83 9.20
C CYS A 58 -1.13 -5.90 7.98
N MET A 59 -0.79 -6.45 6.82
CA MET A 59 -0.61 -5.65 5.60
C MET A 59 -1.92 -5.10 5.04
N VAL A 60 -3.03 -5.83 5.22
CA VAL A 60 -4.36 -5.38 4.81
C VAL A 60 -4.80 -4.16 5.62
N LYS A 61 -4.65 -4.22 6.95
CA LYS A 61 -4.97 -3.11 7.85
C LYS A 61 -4.06 -1.90 7.65
N ALA A 62 -2.77 -2.14 7.41
CA ALA A 62 -1.84 -1.07 7.08
C ALA A 62 -2.26 -0.34 5.79
N LEU A 63 -2.63 -1.10 4.74
CA LEU A 63 -3.13 -0.50 3.51
C LEU A 63 -4.47 0.21 3.71
N GLU A 64 -5.40 -0.37 4.47
CA GLU A 64 -6.69 0.25 4.79
C GLU A 64 -6.50 1.66 5.33
N ARG A 65 -5.59 1.81 6.32
CA ARG A 65 -5.34 3.11 6.95
C ARG A 65 -4.70 4.11 5.97
N ILE A 66 -3.79 3.65 5.10
CA ILE A 66 -3.19 4.50 4.06
C ILE A 66 -4.25 4.94 3.04
N SER A 67 -5.11 4.02 2.59
CA SER A 67 -6.17 4.33 1.64
C SER A 67 -7.24 5.26 2.23
N GLU A 68 -7.57 5.10 3.52
CA GLU A 68 -8.44 6.02 4.25
C GLU A 68 -7.86 7.45 4.26
N PHE A 69 -6.57 7.59 4.56
CA PHE A 69 -5.88 8.89 4.51
C PHE A 69 -6.03 9.56 3.14
N TYR A 70 -5.78 8.84 2.04
CA TYR A 70 -5.90 9.42 0.69
C TYR A 70 -7.35 9.69 0.27
N TYR A 71 -8.31 8.95 0.83
CA TYR A 71 -9.73 9.23 0.63
C TYR A 71 -10.12 10.54 1.32
N GLU A 72 -9.78 10.71 2.60
CA GLU A 72 -10.12 11.89 3.40
C GLU A 72 -9.38 13.16 2.92
N GLU A 73 -8.12 13.04 2.50
CA GLU A 73 -7.29 14.18 2.08
C GLU A 73 -7.43 14.51 0.57
N SER A 74 -8.29 13.80 -0.15
CA SER A 74 -8.59 14.13 -1.54
C SER A 74 -9.37 15.44 -1.61
N CYS A 75 -8.87 16.42 -2.38
CA CYS A 75 -9.58 17.68 -2.60
C CYS A 75 -10.87 17.52 -3.44
N GLY A 76 -11.09 16.35 -4.05
CA GLY A 76 -12.31 16.03 -4.79
C GLY A 76 -12.43 16.64 -6.20
N GLN A 77 -11.41 17.34 -6.71
CA GLN A 77 -11.53 18.08 -7.98
C GLN A 77 -11.66 17.15 -9.22
N CYS A 78 -10.81 16.13 -9.33
CA CYS A 78 -10.85 15.20 -10.47
C CYS A 78 -11.61 13.92 -10.11
N THR A 79 -12.53 13.51 -10.99
CA THR A 79 -13.40 12.34 -10.75
C THR A 79 -12.63 11.04 -10.49
N PRO A 80 -11.55 10.70 -11.23
CA PRO A 80 -10.81 9.47 -10.95
C PRO A 80 -10.25 9.43 -9.53
N CYS A 81 -9.74 10.55 -9.01
CA CYS A 81 -9.31 10.64 -7.62
C CYS A 81 -10.49 10.62 -6.65
N ARG A 82 -11.47 11.54 -6.81
CA ARG A 82 -12.60 11.71 -5.88
C ARG A 82 -13.38 10.42 -5.65
N GLU A 83 -13.75 9.74 -6.73
CA GLU A 83 -14.55 8.51 -6.64
C GLU A 83 -13.66 7.28 -6.42
N GLY A 84 -12.49 7.26 -7.06
CA GLY A 84 -11.59 6.12 -7.05
C GLY A 84 -10.96 5.87 -5.68
N THR A 85 -10.45 6.89 -4.99
CA THR A 85 -9.85 6.70 -3.66
C THR A 85 -10.86 6.21 -2.64
N GLY A 86 -12.09 6.74 -2.68
CA GLY A 86 -13.18 6.27 -1.84
C GLY A 86 -13.58 4.82 -2.15
N TRP A 87 -13.58 4.43 -3.43
CA TRP A 87 -13.84 3.05 -3.82
C TRP A 87 -12.74 2.10 -3.30
N LEU A 88 -11.46 2.46 -3.50
CA LEU A 88 -10.32 1.69 -3.02
C LEU A 88 -10.42 1.45 -1.50
N TYR A 89 -10.59 2.53 -0.72
CA TYR A 89 -10.74 2.43 0.74
C TYR A 89 -11.87 1.50 1.15
N ARG A 90 -13.08 1.67 0.58
CA ARG A 90 -14.25 0.84 0.94
C ARG A 90 -14.04 -0.64 0.64
N VAL A 91 -13.35 -0.97 -0.45
CA VAL A 91 -13.07 -2.38 -0.78
C VAL A 91 -12.00 -2.96 0.14
N ILE A 92 -10.92 -2.22 0.42
CA ILE A 92 -9.86 -2.68 1.32
C ILE A 92 -10.39 -2.86 2.74
N LYS A 93 -11.18 -1.89 3.23
CA LYS A 93 -11.89 -1.97 4.51
C LYS A 93 -12.76 -3.22 4.58
N ARG A 94 -13.53 -3.49 3.53
CA ARG A 94 -14.37 -4.69 3.44
C ARG A 94 -13.54 -5.98 3.56
N ILE A 95 -12.38 -6.06 2.89
CA ILE A 95 -11.46 -7.20 3.00
C ILE A 95 -10.92 -7.32 4.43
N GLU A 96 -10.48 -6.22 5.04
CA GLU A 96 -9.96 -6.22 6.42
C GLU A 96 -10.99 -6.79 7.40
N HIS A 97 -12.26 -6.40 7.26
CA HIS A 97 -13.37 -6.80 8.12
C HIS A 97 -14.01 -8.14 7.73
N GLY A 98 -13.38 -8.92 6.85
CA GLY A 98 -13.77 -10.29 6.53
C GLY A 98 -14.97 -10.44 5.58
N GLU A 99 -15.31 -9.38 4.86
CA GLU A 99 -16.38 -9.34 3.86
C GLU A 99 -15.84 -9.28 2.42
N GLY A 100 -14.55 -9.56 2.25
CA GLY A 100 -13.86 -9.54 0.96
C GLY A 100 -14.40 -10.58 -0.03
N LYS A 101 -14.23 -10.31 -1.33
CA LYS A 101 -14.64 -11.20 -2.42
C LYS A 101 -13.42 -11.61 -3.24
N GLN A 102 -13.46 -12.80 -3.83
CA GLN A 102 -12.38 -13.34 -4.67
C GLN A 102 -11.95 -12.39 -5.81
N GLU A 103 -12.91 -11.64 -6.36
CA GLU A 103 -12.71 -10.66 -7.43
C GLU A 103 -12.17 -9.31 -6.96
N ASP A 104 -12.05 -9.06 -5.65
CA ASP A 104 -11.70 -7.73 -5.14
C ASP A 104 -10.24 -7.37 -5.39
N LEU A 105 -9.30 -8.33 -5.37
CA LEU A 105 -7.87 -8.05 -5.56
C LEU A 105 -7.58 -7.57 -6.98
N ASP A 106 -8.12 -8.26 -7.99
CA ASP A 106 -7.99 -7.86 -9.39
C ASP A 106 -8.60 -6.48 -9.62
N ARG A 107 -9.81 -6.25 -9.08
CA ARG A 107 -10.48 -4.96 -9.22
C ARG A 107 -9.76 -3.83 -8.51
N LEU A 108 -9.16 -4.07 -7.34
CA LEU A 108 -8.34 -3.08 -6.65
C LEU A 108 -7.17 -2.62 -7.53
N VAL A 109 -6.48 -3.58 -8.17
CA VAL A 109 -5.37 -3.28 -9.08
C VAL A 109 -5.86 -2.53 -10.31
N ASP A 110 -6.99 -2.94 -10.90
CA ASP A 110 -7.56 -2.28 -12.09
C ASP A 110 -8.02 -0.86 -11.80
N VAL A 111 -8.71 -0.64 -10.68
CA VAL A 111 -9.13 0.71 -10.27
C VAL A 111 -7.91 1.58 -9.95
N ALA A 112 -6.92 1.06 -9.23
CA ALA A 112 -5.69 1.80 -8.95
C ALA A 112 -4.95 2.21 -10.24
N LYS A 113 -4.87 1.32 -11.24
CA LYS A 113 -4.30 1.65 -12.56
C LYS A 113 -5.11 2.70 -13.31
N ASN A 114 -6.43 2.69 -13.19
CA ASN A 114 -7.30 3.70 -13.81
C ASN A 114 -7.20 5.07 -13.13
N ILE A 115 -6.86 5.14 -11.84
CA ILE A 115 -6.58 6.40 -11.15
C ILE A 115 -5.22 6.95 -11.58
N ASN A 116 -4.21 6.08 -11.61
CA ASN A 116 -2.83 6.45 -11.92
C ASN A 116 -2.70 7.08 -13.31
N GLY A 117 -2.13 8.28 -13.40
CA GLY A 117 -1.95 9.03 -14.65
C GLY A 117 -3.21 9.70 -15.20
N ASN A 118 -4.37 9.53 -14.58
CA ASN A 118 -5.64 10.11 -15.03
C ASN A 118 -6.19 11.18 -14.06
N THR A 119 -5.32 11.76 -13.23
CA THR A 119 -5.70 12.76 -12.22
C THR A 119 -4.97 14.09 -12.44
N ILE A 120 -5.50 15.17 -11.85
CA ILE A 120 -4.96 16.53 -12.06
C ILE A 120 -3.62 16.72 -11.33
N CYS A 121 -3.46 16.11 -10.16
CA CYS A 121 -2.24 16.18 -9.36
C CYS A 121 -1.77 14.79 -8.93
N ALA A 122 -0.55 14.69 -8.42
CA ALA A 122 0.07 13.42 -8.03
C ALA A 122 -0.59 12.72 -6.82
N LEU A 123 -1.62 13.30 -6.20
CA LEU A 123 -2.35 12.63 -5.10
C LEU A 123 -3.03 11.34 -5.59
N GLY A 124 -3.56 11.33 -6.81
CA GLY A 124 -4.15 10.12 -7.39
C GLY A 124 -3.12 8.99 -7.52
N ASP A 125 -1.94 9.31 -8.05
CA ASP A 125 -0.84 8.35 -8.19
C ASP A 125 -0.34 7.88 -6.81
N ALA A 126 -0.26 8.81 -5.85
CA ALA A 126 0.12 8.53 -4.47
C ALA A 126 -0.88 7.62 -3.73
N ALA A 127 -2.17 7.69 -4.08
CA ALA A 127 -3.19 6.79 -3.55
C ALA A 127 -3.16 5.40 -4.23
N ALA A 128 -2.82 5.36 -5.52
CA ALA A 128 -2.79 4.12 -6.31
C ALA A 128 -1.53 3.27 -6.07
N ALA A 129 -0.36 3.90 -5.93
CA ALA A 129 0.92 3.19 -5.81
C ALA A 129 1.00 2.22 -4.61
N PRO A 130 0.51 2.58 -3.40
CA PRO A 130 0.44 1.66 -2.28
C PRO A 130 -0.45 0.46 -2.57
N VAL A 131 -1.64 0.66 -3.14
CA VAL A 131 -2.56 -0.47 -3.44
C VAL A 131 -1.89 -1.48 -4.37
N ILE A 132 -1.29 -1.00 -5.47
CA ILE A 132 -0.65 -1.87 -6.46
C ILE A 132 0.51 -2.66 -5.83
N SER A 133 1.36 -1.99 -5.05
CA SER A 133 2.55 -2.62 -4.47
C SER A 133 2.25 -3.54 -3.30
N PHE A 134 1.28 -3.20 -2.45
CA PHE A 134 0.83 -4.07 -1.36
C PHE A 134 0.23 -5.36 -1.91
N ILE A 135 -0.65 -5.28 -2.91
CA ILE A 135 -1.23 -6.48 -3.53
C ILE A 135 -0.15 -7.28 -4.24
N LYS A 136 0.78 -6.64 -4.96
CA LYS A 136 1.88 -7.34 -5.64
C LYS A 136 2.75 -8.15 -4.67
N HIS A 137 3.10 -7.60 -3.51
CA HIS A 137 4.08 -8.19 -2.61
C HIS A 137 3.46 -9.02 -1.48
N PHE A 138 2.21 -8.75 -1.12
CA PHE A 138 1.53 -9.39 0.01
C PHE A 138 0.19 -9.99 -0.40
N HIS A 139 0.02 -10.35 -1.68
CA HIS A 139 -1.19 -10.95 -2.24
C HIS A 139 -1.80 -12.01 -1.33
N ASP A 140 -0.97 -12.93 -0.85
CA ASP A 140 -1.40 -14.07 -0.04
C ASP A 140 -2.04 -13.65 1.29
N GLU A 141 -1.62 -12.53 1.88
CA GLU A 141 -2.26 -12.01 3.11
C GLU A 141 -3.65 -11.45 2.83
N PHE A 142 -3.81 -10.76 1.71
CA PHE A 142 -5.12 -10.27 1.28
C PHE A 142 -6.05 -11.43 0.93
N GLN A 143 -5.53 -12.44 0.21
CA GLN A 143 -6.27 -13.65 -0.10
C GLN A 143 -6.69 -14.40 1.19
N TYR A 144 -5.80 -14.48 2.18
CA TYR A 144 -6.12 -15.09 3.47
C TYR A 144 -7.30 -14.39 4.16
N HIS A 145 -7.33 -13.05 4.17
CA HIS A 145 -8.46 -12.28 4.68
C HIS A 145 -9.76 -12.60 3.95
N ILE A 146 -9.71 -12.73 2.61
CA ILE A 146 -10.89 -13.08 1.79
C ILE A 146 -11.39 -14.49 2.13
N ASP A 147 -10.48 -15.46 2.27
CA ASP A 147 -10.84 -16.86 2.47
C ASP A 147 -11.30 -17.16 3.90
N HIS A 148 -10.75 -16.47 4.90
CA HIS A 148 -10.93 -16.79 6.33
C HIS A 148 -11.64 -15.71 7.13
N GLY A 149 -11.89 -14.54 6.55
CA GLY A 149 -12.58 -13.43 7.21
C GLY A 149 -11.78 -12.76 8.33
N ARG A 150 -10.47 -12.98 8.41
CA ARG A 150 -9.61 -12.46 9.49
C ARG A 150 -8.14 -12.37 9.08
N CYS A 151 -7.35 -11.70 9.91
CA CYS A 151 -5.91 -11.63 9.72
C CYS A 151 -5.18 -12.93 10.15
N GLN A 152 -4.03 -13.19 9.53
CA GLN A 152 -3.12 -14.29 9.88
C GLN A 152 -2.11 -13.93 10.98
N VAL A 153 -1.92 -12.64 11.28
CA VAL A 153 -0.99 -12.15 12.33
C VAL A 153 -1.71 -11.74 13.60
#